data_AF-A0A2V9P8I0-F1
#
_entry.id   AF-A0A2V9P8I0-F1
#
_cell.length_a   1.000
_cell.length_b   1.000
_cell.length_c   1.000
_cell.angle_alpha   90.00
_cell.angle_beta   90.00
_cell.angle_gamma   90.00
#
_symmetry.space_group_name_H-M   'P 1'
#
loop_
_entity.id
_entity.type
_entity.pdbx_description
1 polymer ?
#
loop_
_entity_poly.entity_id
_entity_poly.type
_entity_poly.pdbx_seq_one_letter_code
_entity_poly.pdbx_strand_id
1 'polypeptide(L)' 'MNGSNHMAESDARPMHLCPVDLHKLYDGVRFDPVERYAHLKEFCEEVGFKDEAAWIDAQLALVAVKTDRAR' A
#
# COMPACT_ATOMS: atom_id res chain seq x y z
N MET A 1 0.63 -7.15 7.99
CA MET A 1 0.76 -8.37 8.79
C MET A 1 -0.63 -8.86 9.14
N ASN A 2 -1.27 -9.45 8.13
CA ASN A 2 -2.68 -9.80 8.05
C ASN A 2 -3.19 -10.77 9.13
N GLY A 3 -2.44 -11.12 10.17
CA GLY A 3 -2.93 -11.88 11.34
C GLY A 3 -3.65 -13.18 11.02
N SER A 4 -3.31 -13.83 9.91
CA SER A 4 -3.94 -15.07 9.44
C SER A 4 -3.25 -16.27 10.08
N ASN A 5 -4.04 -17.25 10.51
CA ASN A 5 -3.57 -18.48 11.13
C ASN A 5 -3.55 -19.67 10.15
N HIS A 6 -4.14 -19.54 8.97
CA HIS A 6 -4.10 -20.54 7.90
C HIS A 6 -4.20 -19.92 6.49
N MET A 7 -3.89 -20.71 5.46
CA MET A 7 -3.79 -20.25 4.06
C MET A 7 -5.07 -19.62 3.53
N ALA A 8 -6.23 -20.27 3.75
CA ALA A 8 -7.51 -19.72 3.29
C ALA A 8 -7.85 -18.35 3.90
N GLU A 9 -7.40 -18.07 5.13
CA GLU A 9 -7.57 -16.75 5.75
C GLU A 9 -6.64 -15.70 5.12
N SER A 10 -5.47 -16.10 4.64
CA SER A 10 -4.57 -15.21 3.91
C SER A 10 -5.11 -14.90 2.52
N ASP A 11 -5.61 -15.90 1.81
CA ASP A 11 -6.12 -15.76 0.43
C ASP A 11 -7.40 -14.93 0.38
N ALA A 12 -8.22 -14.97 1.44
CA ALA A 12 -9.44 -14.18 1.54
C ALA A 12 -9.21 -12.69 1.87
N ARG A 13 -7.98 -12.30 2.24
CA ARG A 13 -7.67 -10.93 2.66
C ARG A 13 -7.01 -10.15 1.52
N PRO A 14 -7.21 -8.82 1.46
CA PRO A 14 -6.50 -7.97 0.51
C PRO A 14 -4.98 -8.10 0.66
N MET A 15 -4.26 -8.02 -0.46
CA MET A 15 -2.79 -7.99 -0.46
C MET A 15 -2.21 -6.68 0.11
N HIS A 16 -3.05 -5.65 0.26
CA HIS A 16 -2.65 -4.35 0.76
C HIS A 16 -2.41 -4.36 2.28
N LEU A 17 -1.43 -3.58 2.74
CA LEU A 17 -1.20 -3.40 4.17
C LEU A 17 -2.33 -2.59 4.79
N CYS A 18 -2.86 -3.06 5.92
CA CYS A 18 -3.74 -2.25 6.75
C CYS A 18 -2.96 -1.05 7.36
N PRO A 19 -3.64 0.01 7.83
CA PRO A 19 -2.97 1.19 8.37
C PRO A 19 -1.98 0.89 9.50
N VAL A 20 -2.30 -0.06 10.37
CA VAL A 20 -1.44 -0.47 11.49
C VAL A 20 -0.15 -1.11 10.98
N ASP A 21 -0.24 -1.96 9.97
CA ASP A 21 0.93 -2.65 9.44
C ASP A 21 1.77 -1.78 8.52
N LEU A 22 1.14 -0.81 7.83
CA LEU A 22 1.86 0.24 7.12
C LEU A 22 2.69 1.09 8.10
N HIS A 23 2.11 1.45 9.26
CA HIS A 23 2.84 2.17 10.31
C HIS A 23 4.01 1.35 10.86
N LYS A 24 3.82 0.05 11.13
CA LYS A 24 4.92 -0.84 11.56
C LYS A 24 6.04 -0.90 10.52
N LEU A 25 5.71 -0.97 9.24
CA LEU A 25 6.71 -0.96 8.16
C LEU A 25 7.47 0.37 8.12
N TYR A 26 6.75 1.49 8.25
CA TYR A 26 7.35 2.82 8.30
C TYR A 26 8.28 2.96 9.52
N ASP A 27 7.88 2.42 10.66
CA ASP A 27 8.72 2.39 11.86
C ASP A 27 10.01 1.60 11.71
N GLY A 28 9.98 0.49 10.98
CA GLY A 28 11.16 -0.35 10.78
C GLY A 28 12.14 0.18 9.73
N VAL A 29 11.65 0.81 8.65
CA VAL A 29 12.49 1.10 7.47
C VAL A 29 12.60 2.60 7.17
N ARG A 30 11.59 3.40 7.51
CA ARG A 30 11.41 4.82 7.12
C ARG A 30 11.46 5.01 5.59
N PHE A 31 10.36 5.46 5.00
CA PHE A 31 10.25 5.68 3.55
C PHE A 31 9.28 6.80 3.24
N ASP A 32 9.40 7.44 2.07
CA ASP A 32 8.36 8.35 1.59
C ASP A 32 7.14 7.55 1.12
N PRO A 33 5.95 7.71 1.73
CA PRO A 33 4.75 7.01 1.31
C PRO A 33 4.34 7.29 -0.14
N VAL A 34 4.59 8.50 -0.66
CA VAL A 34 4.27 8.88 -2.04
C VAL A 34 5.17 8.10 -3.01
N GLU A 35 6.49 8.13 -2.81
CA GLU A 35 7.44 7.39 -3.64
C GLU A 35 7.15 5.87 -3.59
N ARG A 36 6.86 5.34 -2.40
CA ARG A 36 6.53 3.93 -2.21
C ARG A 36 5.30 3.51 -3.02
N TYR A 37 4.24 4.31 -3.01
CA TYR A 37 3.04 3.97 -3.76
C TYR A 37 3.20 4.22 -5.27
N ALA A 38 3.98 5.22 -5.70
CA ALA A 38 4.29 5.46 -7.11
C ALA A 38 4.99 4.24 -7.73
N HIS A 39 6.10 3.78 -7.12
CA HIS A 39 6.82 2.60 -7.61
C HIS A 39 5.97 1.32 -7.56
N LEU A 40 5.12 1.16 -6.54
CA LEU A 40 4.26 -0.01 -6.46
C LEU A 40 3.17 0.00 -7.55
N LYS A 41 2.64 1.17 -7.90
CA LYS A 41 1.70 1.31 -9.02
C LYS A 41 2.36 0.93 -10.33
N GLU A 42 3.54 1.46 -10.61
CA GLU A 42 4.32 1.15 -11.83
C GLU A 42 4.56 -0.36 -11.94
N PHE A 43 5.02 -1.00 -10.86
CA PHE A 43 5.19 -2.45 -10.83
C PHE A 43 3.89 -3.21 -11.11
N CYS A 44 2.77 -2.83 -10.46
CA CYS A 44 1.47 -3.46 -10.69
C CYS A 44 1.01 -3.33 -12.14
N GLU A 45 1.23 -2.17 -12.77
CA GLU A 45 0.91 -1.95 -14.19
C GLU A 45 1.77 -2.85 -15.10
N GLU A 46 3.08 -2.96 -14.81
CA GLU A 46 4.01 -3.82 -15.57
C GLU A 46 3.63 -5.30 -15.51
N VAL A 47 3.20 -5.81 -14.35
CA VAL A 47 2.84 -7.23 -14.17
C VAL A 47 1.37 -7.53 -14.47
N GLY A 48 0.57 -6.52 -14.83
CA GLY A 48 -0.83 -6.68 -15.22
C GLY A 48 -1.84 -6.76 -14.06
N PHE A 49 -1.45 -6.33 -12.86
CA PHE A 49 -2.29 -6.28 -11.65
C PHE A 49 -3.12 -4.99 -11.65
N LYS A 50 -4.12 -4.95 -12.53
CA LYS A 50 -4.89 -3.73 -12.83
C LYS A 50 -5.75 -3.25 -11.66
N ASP A 51 -6.37 -4.17 -10.94
CA ASP A 51 -7.25 -3.83 -9.81
C ASP A 51 -6.42 -3.24 -8.65
N GLU A 52 -5.23 -3.79 -8.44
CA GLU A 52 -4.26 -3.32 -7.47
C GLU A 52 -3.70 -1.95 -7.86
N ALA A 53 -3.33 -1.76 -9.13
CA ALA A 53 -2.86 -0.47 -9.64
C ALA A 53 -3.91 0.62 -9.44
N ALA A 54 -5.19 0.33 -9.72
CA ALA A 54 -6.29 1.24 -9.50
C ALA A 54 -6.50 1.56 -8.00
N TRP A 55 -6.40 0.55 -7.13
CA TRP A 55 -6.47 0.77 -5.68
C TRP A 55 -5.31 1.66 -5.19
N ILE A 56 -4.09 1.43 -5.70
CA ILE A 56 -2.90 2.22 -5.35
C ILE A 56 -3.04 3.66 -5.82
N ASP A 57 -3.57 3.90 -7.02
CA ASP A 57 -3.82 5.24 -7.56
C ASP A 57 -4.75 6.05 -6.64
N ALA A 58 -5.81 5.40 -6.14
CA ALA A 58 -6.70 6.01 -5.15
C ALA A 58 -5.98 6.33 -3.82
N GLN A 59 -5.05 5.48 -3.37
CA GLN A 59 -4.25 5.77 -2.16
C GLN A 59 -3.28 6.92 -2.38
N LEU A 60 -2.63 7.00 -3.54
CA LEU A 60 -1.71 8.09 -3.90
C LEU A 60 -2.42 9.44 -3.79
N ALA A 61 -3.64 9.55 -4.32
CA ALA A 61 -4.43 10.77 -4.25
C ALA A 61 -4.70 11.22 -2.80
N LEU A 62 -4.93 10.27 -1.88
CA LEU A 62 -5.17 10.57 -0.46
C LEU A 62 -3.90 11.01 0.27
N VAL A 63 -2.77 10.39 -0.05
CA VAL A 63 -1.50 10.61 0.65
C VAL A 63 -0.81 11.88 0.15
N ALA A 64 -0.79 12.12 -1.17
CA ALA A 64 -0.21 13.32 -1.76
C ALA A 64 -0.87 14.60 -1.21
N VAL A 65 -2.21 14.61 -1.13
CA VAL A 65 -2.97 15.75 -0.57
C VAL A 65 -2.68 16.00 0.91
N LYS A 66 -2.37 14.95 1.69
CA LYS A 66 -2.04 15.10 3.12
C LYS A 66 -0.64 15.63 3.33
N THR A 67 0.33 15.20 2.53
CA THR A 67 1.70 15.71 2.58
C THR A 67 1.73 17.22 2.31
N ASP A 68 0.90 17.71 1.39
CA ASP A 68 0.77 19.14 1.09
C ASP A 68 0.13 19.95 2.23
N ARG A 69 -0.71 19.33 3.07
CA ARG A 69 -1.35 19.99 4.23
C ARG A 69 -0.51 19.95 5.51
N ALA A 70 0.54 19.12 5.55
CA ALA A 70 1.43 18.97 6.69
C ALA A 70 2.69 19.86 6.58
N ARG A 71 2.86 20.58 5.47
CA ARG A 71 3.84 21.66 5.27
C ARG A 71 3.24 23.01 5.61
#